data_AF-A0A2A5VHB1-F1
#
_entry.id   AF-A0A2A5VHB1-F1
#
_cell.length_a   1.000
_cell.length_b   1.000
_cell.length_c   1.000
_cell.angle_alpha   90.00
_cell.angle_beta   90.00
_cell.angle_gamma   90.00
#
_symmetry.space_group_name_H-M   'P 1'
#
loop_
_entity.id
_entity.type
_entity.pdbx_description
1 polymer ?
#
loop_
_entity_poly.entity_id
_entity_poly.type
_entity_poly.pdbx_seq_one_letter_code
_entity_poly.pdbx_strand_id
1 'polypeptide(L)'
;MIGLIRIPYSLLPSIYMLPYRSSAITPRRSMRINYDWRLARLIDDDDLVIDEIYWTSNVTVQTLVRRLIALQKGRMSPEARILYERFGDVEINPEGHLEDYDWPKYNNDEKILFDEAVIAIARLKVAESSEDMDKRLDMLVSSANEIRSNWTTSESRCIEWAGLFLTEINLDTRRKEIIESIIESESITSVADKLGTIKPLFEPSEIEWNALKRHCESVSILTKRLKEQEDSIRIMALEYMPSLSALIGPLGASKLLVLAGSRGRLARMPSGSLQVLGAHAAMAAHRNGASPPKHGSVLFSLPQVGKSPKWVRGKIARFIAGKASIAVRVDHFGGERWNDVEISKINEDIKNIINKFPKPPKRK
;
A
#
# COMPACT_ATOMS: atom_id res chain seq x y z
N MET A 1 -22.13 9.74 70.83
CA MET A 1 -21.86 10.87 71.75
C MET A 1 -20.68 10.48 72.63
N ILE A 2 -19.58 11.20 72.86
CA ILE A 2 -18.94 12.47 72.38
C ILE A 2 -17.42 12.21 72.54
N GLY A 3 -16.44 12.74 71.80
CA GLY A 3 -16.39 13.67 70.65
C GLY A 3 -14.91 13.99 70.32
N LEU A 4 -14.63 14.85 69.33
CA LEU A 4 -13.27 15.40 69.09
C LEU A 4 -13.07 16.73 69.82
N ILE A 5 -11.81 17.03 70.22
CA ILE A 5 -11.23 18.39 70.29
C ILE A 5 -9.71 18.29 70.03
N ARG A 6 -9.18 19.21 69.20
CA ARG A 6 -7.74 19.46 69.00
C ARG A 6 -7.28 20.58 69.94
N ILE A 7 -5.98 20.61 70.28
CA ILE A 7 -5.29 21.80 70.83
C ILE A 7 -4.04 22.08 69.94
N PRO A 8 -3.65 23.35 69.69
CA PRO A 8 -2.96 23.72 68.44
C PRO A 8 -1.46 24.00 68.59
N TYR A 9 -0.78 24.10 67.44
CA TYR A 9 0.59 24.61 67.31
C TYR A 9 0.62 26.14 67.34
N SER A 10 1.00 26.74 68.47
CA SER A 10 1.60 28.09 68.55
C SER A 10 2.22 28.33 69.93
N LEU A 11 3.23 29.22 70.01
CA LEU A 11 4.09 29.53 71.17
C LEU A 11 5.14 28.43 71.46
N LEU A 12 6.47 28.63 71.58
CA LEU A 12 7.45 29.75 71.58
C LEU A 12 8.87 29.10 71.41
N PRO A 13 10.04 29.79 71.36
CA PRO A 13 10.41 31.12 70.86
C PRO A 13 11.64 31.09 69.88
N SER A 14 12.17 32.26 69.53
CA SER A 14 13.34 32.46 68.65
C SER A 14 14.73 32.26 69.32
N ILE A 15 15.64 31.54 68.62
CA ILE A 15 17.08 31.89 68.38
C ILE A 15 18.04 31.87 69.62
N TYR A 16 19.38 31.64 69.63
CA TYR A 16 20.49 31.44 68.66
C TYR A 16 21.36 30.22 69.07
N MET A 17 22.00 29.51 68.11
CA MET A 17 23.47 29.36 67.97
C MET A 17 23.85 28.34 66.86
N LEU A 18 24.74 28.76 65.96
CA LEU A 18 25.55 27.89 65.07
C LEU A 18 26.68 27.22 65.91
N PRO A 19 27.29 26.06 65.54
CA PRO A 19 27.72 25.76 64.16
C PRO A 19 27.81 24.27 63.71
N TYR A 20 27.74 24.04 62.39
CA TYR A 20 28.80 23.29 61.68
C TYR A 20 28.75 23.55 60.16
N ARG A 21 29.87 23.95 59.55
CA ARG A 21 30.00 23.96 58.08
C ARG A 21 30.41 22.55 57.64
N SER A 22 29.55 21.87 56.87
CA SER A 22 29.97 20.73 56.05
C SER A 22 29.64 21.01 54.59
N SER A 23 30.66 20.87 53.73
CA SER A 23 30.58 20.53 52.31
C SER A 23 29.43 21.10 51.48
N ALA A 24 29.76 22.02 50.56
CA ALA A 24 28.85 22.52 49.54
C ALA A 24 28.12 21.38 48.79
N ILE A 25 26.79 21.46 48.75
CA ILE A 25 25.98 20.78 47.75
C ILE A 25 26.00 21.69 46.52
N THR A 26 26.94 21.46 45.60
CA THR A 26 26.75 21.93 44.23
C THR A 26 25.48 21.26 43.68
N PRO A 27 24.56 22.00 43.03
CA PRO A 27 23.52 21.34 42.27
C PRO A 27 24.19 20.41 41.24
N ARG A 28 23.63 19.21 41.04
CA ARG A 28 23.97 18.42 39.85
C ARG A 28 23.50 19.24 38.65
N ARG A 29 24.45 19.91 38.01
CA ARG A 29 24.30 20.49 36.68
C ARG A 29 23.81 19.40 35.74
N SER A 30 22.58 19.54 35.27
CA SER A 30 22.05 18.68 34.23
C SER A 30 22.76 19.06 32.94
N MET A 31 23.18 18.05 32.19
CA MET A 31 23.92 18.23 30.96
C MET A 31 23.15 17.60 29.82
N ARG A 32 23.23 18.21 28.64
CA ARG A 32 22.60 17.73 27.42
C ARG A 32 23.58 17.64 26.27
N ILE A 33 23.49 16.56 25.48
CA ILE A 33 24.23 16.39 24.23
C ILE A 33 23.30 16.71 23.06
N ASN A 34 23.59 17.83 22.40
CA ASN A 34 23.01 18.21 21.13
C ASN A 34 23.97 17.77 20.01
N TYR A 35 23.46 17.27 18.89
CA TYR A 35 24.30 16.90 17.75
C TYR A 35 23.58 17.03 16.41
N ASP A 36 24.36 17.32 15.37
CA ASP A 36 23.93 17.24 13.97
C ASP A 36 24.75 16.14 13.24
N TRP A 37 24.83 16.21 11.91
CA TRP A 37 25.66 15.28 11.14
C TRP A 37 27.16 15.63 11.16
N ARG A 38 27.55 16.86 11.49
CA ARG A 38 28.94 17.34 11.53
C ARG A 38 29.56 17.22 12.91
N LEU A 39 28.83 17.50 13.98
CA LEU A 39 29.40 17.63 15.32
C LEU A 39 28.44 17.20 16.44
N ALA A 40 29.00 16.98 17.61
CA ALA A 40 28.25 16.85 18.85
C ALA A 40 28.80 17.82 19.91
N ARG A 41 27.91 18.40 20.72
CA ARG A 41 28.17 19.46 21.67
C ARG A 41 27.53 19.09 23.01
N LEU A 42 28.31 19.15 24.09
CA LEU A 42 27.85 19.00 25.46
C LEU A 42 27.56 20.39 26.04
N ILE A 43 26.36 20.58 26.57
CA ILE A 43 25.85 21.87 27.05
C ILE A 43 25.31 21.69 28.48
N ASP A 44 25.56 22.68 29.34
CA ASP A 44 25.05 22.77 30.72
C ASP A 44 23.63 23.36 30.79
N ASP A 45 23.00 23.36 31.96
CA ASP A 45 21.70 24.02 32.21
C ASP A 45 21.74 25.54 31.95
N ASP A 46 22.94 26.15 32.05
CA ASP A 46 23.21 27.58 31.80
C ASP A 46 23.47 27.90 30.31
N ASP A 47 23.17 26.98 29.38
CA ASP A 47 23.50 27.04 27.94
C ASP A 47 25.01 27.17 27.61
N LEU A 48 25.87 26.93 28.60
CA LEU A 48 27.31 26.97 28.43
C LEU A 48 27.82 25.69 27.75
N VAL A 49 28.60 25.86 26.68
CA VAL A 49 29.29 24.75 25.99
C VAL A 49 30.44 24.22 26.84
N ILE A 50 30.39 22.93 27.20
CA ILE A 50 31.38 22.23 28.03
C ILE A 50 32.44 21.53 27.17
N ASP A 51 32.02 20.83 26.12
CA ASP A 51 32.87 20.08 25.19
C ASP A 51 32.21 20.03 23.80
N GLU A 52 33.01 20.00 22.73
CA GLU A 52 32.53 19.99 21.34
C GLU A 52 33.46 19.12 20.47
N ILE A 53 32.86 18.19 19.72
CA ILE A 53 33.60 17.23 18.88
C ILE A 53 33.07 17.27 17.45
N TYR A 54 33.93 17.68 16.51
CA TYR A 54 33.66 17.66 15.08
C TYR A 54 34.04 16.34 14.41
N TRP A 55 33.24 15.92 13.44
CA TRP A 55 33.52 14.82 12.54
C TRP A 55 34.51 15.27 11.45
N THR A 56 35.79 14.94 11.66
CA THR A 56 36.91 15.34 10.79
C THR A 56 37.42 14.22 9.88
N SER A 57 36.95 12.98 10.07
CA SER A 57 37.56 11.78 9.48
C SER A 57 36.83 11.29 8.22
N ASN A 58 37.55 11.21 7.09
CA ASN A 58 37.09 10.67 5.81
C ASN A 58 35.78 11.29 5.27
N VAL A 59 35.63 12.62 5.44
CA VAL A 59 34.42 13.36 5.04
C VAL A 59 34.20 13.29 3.53
N THR A 60 33.30 12.40 3.12
CA THR A 60 32.90 12.15 1.72
C THR A 60 31.40 11.93 1.62
N VAL A 61 30.81 12.13 0.44
CA VAL A 61 29.37 11.90 0.19
C VAL A 61 28.93 10.51 0.67
N GLN A 62 29.69 9.46 0.35
CA GLN A 62 29.34 8.09 0.74
C GLN A 62 29.35 7.88 2.26
N THR A 63 30.32 8.46 2.97
CA THR A 63 30.36 8.38 4.43
C THR A 63 29.24 9.20 5.07
N LEU A 64 28.93 10.38 4.54
CA LEU A 64 27.84 11.23 5.03
C LEU A 64 26.47 10.55 4.81
N VAL A 65 26.26 9.93 3.65
CA VAL A 65 25.08 9.11 3.35
C VAL A 65 24.87 8.02 4.40
N ARG A 66 25.91 7.21 4.70
CA ARG A 66 25.84 6.15 5.72
C ARG A 66 25.55 6.72 7.11
N ARG A 67 26.14 7.86 7.44
CA ARG A 67 26.01 8.58 8.72
C ARG A 67 24.59 9.13 8.90
N LEU A 68 24.05 9.85 7.93
CA LEU A 68 22.66 10.33 7.92
C LEU A 68 21.63 9.19 7.98
N ILE A 69 21.87 8.07 7.30
CA ILE A 69 21.01 6.87 7.40
C ILE A 69 21.04 6.27 8.82
N ALA A 70 22.20 6.30 9.50
CA ALA A 70 22.28 5.85 10.90
C ALA A 70 21.53 6.79 11.84
N LEU A 71 21.67 8.12 11.66
CA LEU A 71 20.95 9.14 12.43
C LEU A 71 19.43 9.01 12.25
N GLN A 72 18.94 8.83 11.02
CA GLN A 72 17.51 8.57 10.73
C GLN A 72 16.96 7.28 11.36
N LYS A 73 17.83 6.34 11.74
CA LYS A 73 17.47 5.11 12.47
C LYS A 73 17.59 5.29 14.00
N GLY A 74 17.67 6.52 14.49
CA GLY A 74 17.78 6.85 15.93
C GLY A 74 19.13 6.49 16.55
N ARG A 75 20.19 6.27 15.76
CA ARG A 75 21.53 5.98 16.29
C ARG A 75 22.27 7.29 16.56
N MET A 76 22.92 7.40 17.71
CA MET A 76 23.85 8.50 18.02
C MET A 76 24.99 8.56 17.00
N SER A 77 25.47 9.77 16.71
CA SER A 77 26.76 9.95 16.02
C SER A 77 27.91 9.38 16.87
N PRO A 78 29.03 8.98 16.25
CA PRO A 78 30.24 8.58 17.00
C PRO A 78 30.69 9.62 18.03
N GLU A 79 30.60 10.89 17.67
CA GLU A 79 31.02 12.04 18.47
C GLU A 79 30.07 12.25 19.67
N ALA A 80 28.76 12.13 19.47
CA ALA A 80 27.78 12.17 20.57
C ALA A 80 27.96 10.97 21.52
N ARG A 81 28.31 9.79 20.99
CA ARG A 81 28.61 8.61 21.81
C ARG A 81 29.87 8.82 22.64
N ILE A 82 30.93 9.39 22.06
CA ILE A 82 32.17 9.71 22.78
C ILE A 82 31.90 10.68 23.92
N LEU A 83 31.07 11.71 23.73
CA LEU A 83 30.65 12.61 24.82
C LEU A 83 29.84 11.87 25.90
N TYR A 84 28.88 11.04 25.49
CA TYR A 84 28.05 10.26 26.42
C TYR A 84 28.89 9.29 27.28
N GLU A 85 29.86 8.60 26.67
CA GLU A 85 30.79 7.68 27.34
C GLU A 85 31.79 8.40 28.28
N ARG A 86 32.17 9.65 27.98
CA ARG A 86 33.08 10.45 28.84
C ARG A 86 32.41 10.96 30.12
N PHE A 87 31.20 11.50 30.01
CA PHE A 87 30.61 12.30 31.09
C PHE A 87 29.57 11.53 31.92
N GLY A 88 28.73 10.69 31.29
CA GLY A 88 27.68 9.91 31.97
C GLY A 88 26.56 10.75 32.59
N ASP A 89 25.37 10.16 32.77
CA ASP A 89 24.20 10.84 33.37
C ASP A 89 23.77 12.12 32.60
N VAL A 90 23.86 12.07 31.26
CA VAL A 90 23.61 13.19 30.32
C VAL A 90 22.35 12.93 29.48
N GLU A 91 21.49 13.94 29.33
CA GLU A 91 20.33 13.88 28.44
C GLU A 91 20.77 13.97 26.96
N ILE A 92 20.10 13.25 26.08
CA ILE A 92 20.45 13.21 24.65
C ILE A 92 19.32 13.84 23.86
N ASN A 93 19.60 14.95 23.18
CA ASN A 93 18.65 15.65 22.32
C ASN A 93 19.12 15.62 20.86
N PRO A 94 18.64 14.65 20.03
CA PRO A 94 19.04 14.52 18.63
C PRO A 94 18.67 15.70 17.74
N GLU A 95 17.71 16.53 18.15
CA GLU A 95 17.21 17.67 17.38
C GLU A 95 17.58 19.03 18.01
N GLY A 96 18.24 19.04 19.18
CA GLY A 96 18.61 20.26 19.91
C GLY A 96 19.55 21.20 19.18
N HIS A 97 20.22 20.72 18.12
CA HIS A 97 20.98 21.57 17.19
C HIS A 97 20.11 22.56 16.39
N LEU A 98 18.78 22.35 16.35
CA LEU A 98 17.81 23.27 15.73
C LEU A 98 17.34 24.37 16.69
N GLU A 99 17.52 24.17 18.00
CA GLU A 99 17.11 25.08 19.07
C GLU A 99 18.28 25.97 19.55
N ASP A 100 19.52 25.51 19.34
CA ASP A 100 20.76 26.25 19.64
C ASP A 100 21.02 27.36 18.59
N TYR A 101 20.87 28.62 19.00
CA TYR A 101 21.09 29.79 18.14
C TYR A 101 22.57 29.99 17.74
N ASP A 102 23.49 29.51 18.58
CA ASP A 102 24.94 29.56 18.36
C ASP A 102 25.48 28.25 17.76
N TRP A 103 24.60 27.47 17.10
CA TRP A 103 25.02 26.29 16.33
C TRP A 103 25.86 26.72 15.10
N PRO A 104 26.99 26.05 14.80
CA PRO A 104 27.89 26.49 13.73
C PRO A 104 27.20 26.48 12.37
N LYS A 105 27.20 27.60 11.65
CA LYS A 105 26.59 27.70 10.31
C LYS A 105 27.34 26.84 9.29
N TYR A 106 26.61 26.27 8.33
CA TYR A 106 27.23 25.49 7.26
C TYR A 106 28.17 26.36 6.40
N ASN A 107 29.40 25.90 6.19
CA ASN A 107 30.26 26.45 5.14
C ASN A 107 29.76 26.02 3.73
N ASN A 108 30.30 26.58 2.66
CA ASN A 108 29.78 26.30 1.31
C ASN A 108 30.03 24.85 0.87
N ASP A 109 31.18 24.27 1.22
CA ASP A 109 31.52 22.90 0.85
C ASP A 109 30.66 21.88 1.63
N GLU A 110 30.37 22.16 2.90
CA GLU A 110 29.41 21.42 3.73
C GLU A 110 27.99 21.41 3.14
N LYS A 111 27.53 22.56 2.60
CA LYS A 111 26.22 22.63 1.94
C LYS A 111 26.19 21.75 0.69
N ILE A 112 27.19 21.89 -0.19
CA ILE A 112 27.31 21.10 -1.42
C ILE A 112 27.36 19.60 -1.07
N LEU A 113 28.20 19.22 -0.10
CA LEU A 113 28.33 17.84 0.37
C LEU A 113 27.02 17.29 0.95
N PHE A 114 26.31 18.09 1.74
CA PHE A 114 25.02 17.72 2.32
C PHE A 114 23.94 17.56 1.25
N ASP A 115 23.83 18.49 0.31
CA ASP A 115 22.87 18.42 -0.81
C ASP A 115 23.14 17.20 -1.70
N GLU A 116 24.40 16.92 -2.05
CA GLU A 116 24.80 15.71 -2.76
C GLU A 116 24.46 14.43 -1.98
N ALA A 117 24.69 14.41 -0.66
CA ALA A 117 24.35 13.28 0.19
C ALA A 117 22.83 13.08 0.32
N VAL A 118 22.04 14.15 0.40
CA VAL A 118 20.57 14.09 0.41
C VAL A 118 20.05 13.52 -0.92
N ILE A 119 20.58 13.98 -2.06
CA ILE A 119 20.25 13.42 -3.38
C ILE A 119 20.64 11.94 -3.47
N ALA A 120 21.81 11.56 -2.95
CA ALA A 120 22.26 10.17 -2.91
C ALA A 120 21.37 9.29 -2.01
N ILE A 121 20.94 9.77 -0.84
CA ILE A 121 19.97 9.08 0.03
C ILE A 121 18.62 8.93 -0.66
N ALA A 122 18.13 9.97 -1.36
CA ALA A 122 16.89 9.89 -2.11
C ALA A 122 16.96 8.81 -3.20
N ARG A 123 18.06 8.75 -3.96
CA ARG A 123 18.31 7.69 -4.96
C ARG A 123 18.40 6.31 -4.32
N LEU A 124 19.08 6.17 -3.17
CA LEU A 124 19.16 4.90 -2.43
C LEU A 124 17.78 4.45 -1.94
N LYS A 125 16.95 5.33 -1.35
CA LYS A 125 15.59 4.98 -0.92
C LYS A 125 14.67 4.60 -2.10
N VAL A 126 14.87 5.18 -3.28
CA VAL A 126 14.20 4.74 -4.52
C VAL A 126 14.70 3.34 -4.93
N ALA A 127 16.00 3.07 -4.88
CA ALA A 127 16.56 1.76 -5.17
C ALA A 127 16.09 0.68 -4.18
N GLU A 128 16.15 0.94 -2.87
CA GLU A 128 15.58 0.08 -1.82
C GLU A 128 14.08 -0.19 -2.07
N SER A 129 13.33 0.79 -2.60
CA SER A 129 11.93 0.58 -2.96
C SER A 129 11.68 -0.37 -4.13
N SER A 130 12.72 -0.78 -4.87
CA SER A 130 12.60 -1.85 -5.87
C SER A 130 12.54 -3.25 -5.25
N GLU A 131 12.96 -3.41 -4.00
CA GLU A 131 12.77 -4.66 -3.22
C GLU A 131 11.32 -4.79 -2.72
N ASP A 132 10.57 -3.68 -2.66
CA ASP A 132 9.20 -3.63 -2.14
C ASP A 132 8.21 -4.36 -3.06
N MET A 133 7.83 -5.56 -2.64
CA MET A 133 6.88 -6.41 -3.34
C MET A 133 5.48 -5.77 -3.47
N ASP A 134 5.06 -4.91 -2.52
CA ASP A 134 3.77 -4.22 -2.63
C ASP A 134 3.77 -3.29 -3.86
N LYS A 135 4.85 -2.53 -4.06
CA LYS A 135 5.03 -1.63 -5.22
C LYS A 135 5.18 -2.40 -6.53
N ARG A 136 5.94 -3.50 -6.53
CA ARG A 136 6.11 -4.35 -7.72
C ARG A 136 4.79 -4.97 -8.17
N LEU A 137 3.98 -5.49 -7.24
CA LEU A 137 2.65 -6.01 -7.54
C LEU A 137 1.70 -4.91 -8.02
N ASP A 138 1.78 -3.70 -7.46
CA ASP A 138 0.99 -2.55 -7.93
C ASP A 138 1.27 -2.21 -9.39
N MET A 139 2.54 -2.05 -9.78
CA MET A 139 2.89 -1.75 -11.17
C MET A 139 2.39 -2.83 -12.14
N LEU A 140 2.49 -4.11 -11.75
CA LEU A 140 2.00 -5.21 -12.59
C LEU A 140 0.47 -5.21 -12.74
N VAL A 141 -0.27 -5.04 -11.64
CA VAL A 141 -1.74 -5.01 -11.63
C VAL A 141 -2.29 -3.78 -12.33
N SER A 142 -1.67 -2.62 -12.12
CA SER A 142 -2.07 -1.35 -12.75
C SER A 142 -1.86 -1.42 -14.27
N SER A 143 -0.68 -1.89 -14.73
CA SER A 143 -0.43 -2.17 -16.14
C SER A 143 -1.39 -3.21 -16.74
N ALA A 144 -1.73 -4.28 -16.01
CA ALA A 144 -2.73 -5.26 -16.47
C ALA A 144 -4.14 -4.66 -16.62
N ASN A 145 -4.50 -3.68 -15.79
CA ASN A 145 -5.78 -2.99 -15.88
C ASN A 145 -5.80 -2.01 -17.08
N GLU A 146 -4.70 -1.32 -17.36
CA GLU A 146 -4.53 -0.47 -18.56
C GLU A 146 -4.63 -1.30 -19.85
N ILE A 147 -3.88 -2.42 -19.92
CA ILE A 147 -3.95 -3.35 -21.06
C ILE A 147 -5.38 -3.86 -21.24
N ARG A 148 -6.08 -4.27 -20.16
CA ARG A 148 -7.46 -4.74 -20.24
C ARG A 148 -8.44 -3.65 -20.71
N SER A 149 -8.25 -2.41 -20.27
CA SER A 149 -9.09 -1.27 -20.68
C SER A 149 -8.92 -0.96 -22.18
N ASN A 150 -7.67 -0.94 -22.64
CA ASN A 150 -7.34 -0.74 -24.05
C ASN A 150 -7.85 -1.90 -24.92
N TRP A 151 -7.65 -3.15 -24.48
CA TRP A 151 -8.17 -4.35 -25.12
C TRP A 151 -9.69 -4.31 -25.25
N THR A 152 -10.43 -3.99 -24.18
CA THR A 152 -11.91 -3.94 -24.20
C THR A 152 -12.42 -2.94 -25.23
N THR A 153 -11.79 -1.76 -25.29
CA THR A 153 -12.16 -0.70 -26.23
C THR A 153 -11.83 -1.10 -27.67
N SER A 154 -10.62 -1.61 -27.90
CA SER A 154 -10.14 -2.03 -29.23
C SER A 154 -10.91 -3.23 -29.79
N GLU A 155 -11.19 -4.25 -28.95
CA GLU A 155 -12.05 -5.39 -29.32
C GLU A 155 -13.44 -4.90 -29.73
N SER A 156 -14.08 -4.07 -28.90
CA SER A 156 -15.41 -3.53 -29.22
C SER A 156 -15.41 -2.77 -30.56
N ARG A 157 -14.37 -1.98 -30.85
CA ARG A 157 -14.24 -1.28 -32.14
C ARG A 157 -14.07 -2.22 -33.33
N CYS A 158 -13.23 -3.26 -33.22
CA CYS A 158 -13.11 -4.28 -34.27
C CYS A 158 -14.45 -4.96 -34.56
N ILE A 159 -15.21 -5.30 -33.52
CA ILE A 159 -16.51 -5.96 -33.64
C ILE A 159 -17.58 -5.02 -34.23
N GLU A 160 -17.66 -3.78 -33.76
CA GLU A 160 -18.57 -2.76 -34.32
C GLU A 160 -18.30 -2.51 -35.82
N TRP A 161 -17.03 -2.35 -36.20
CA TRP A 161 -16.63 -2.10 -37.59
C TRP A 161 -16.92 -3.30 -38.51
N ALA A 162 -16.61 -4.52 -38.06
CA ALA A 162 -17.00 -5.74 -38.79
C ALA A 162 -18.52 -5.87 -38.94
N GLY A 163 -19.28 -5.48 -37.91
CA GLY A 163 -20.75 -5.48 -37.90
C GLY A 163 -21.40 -4.52 -38.89
N LEU A 164 -20.70 -3.49 -39.38
CA LEU A 164 -21.20 -2.62 -40.46
C LEU A 164 -21.39 -3.39 -41.77
N PHE A 165 -20.56 -4.40 -42.01
CA PHE A 165 -20.58 -5.23 -43.22
C PHE A 165 -21.30 -6.56 -43.01
N LEU A 166 -21.11 -7.21 -41.84
CA LEU A 166 -21.66 -8.52 -41.51
C LEU A 166 -22.96 -8.39 -40.70
N THR A 167 -24.01 -7.85 -41.31
CA THR A 167 -25.23 -7.40 -40.62
C THR A 167 -26.01 -8.50 -39.87
N GLU A 168 -25.92 -9.76 -40.30
CA GLU A 168 -26.59 -10.90 -39.64
C GLU A 168 -25.73 -11.59 -38.56
N ILE A 169 -24.52 -11.12 -38.30
CA ILE A 169 -23.62 -11.81 -37.38
C ILE A 169 -24.02 -11.57 -35.91
N ASN A 170 -23.88 -12.62 -35.09
CA ASN A 170 -24.04 -12.48 -33.65
C ASN A 170 -22.76 -11.88 -33.04
N LEU A 171 -22.74 -10.54 -32.99
CA LEU A 171 -21.63 -9.73 -32.47
C LEU A 171 -21.33 -9.98 -30.98
N ASP A 172 -22.26 -10.55 -30.22
CA ASP A 172 -22.08 -10.78 -28.78
C ASP A 172 -21.43 -12.13 -28.45
N THR A 173 -21.82 -13.20 -29.15
CA THR A 173 -21.32 -14.55 -28.85
C THR A 173 -20.08 -14.94 -29.67
N ARG A 174 -19.91 -14.39 -30.87
CA ARG A 174 -18.83 -14.78 -31.81
C ARG A 174 -17.65 -13.80 -31.89
N ARG A 175 -17.49 -12.88 -30.91
CA ARG A 175 -16.42 -11.84 -30.90
C ARG A 175 -15.03 -12.37 -31.29
N LYS A 176 -14.57 -13.43 -30.62
CA LYS A 176 -13.25 -14.02 -30.87
C LYS A 176 -13.13 -14.59 -32.29
N GLU A 177 -14.13 -15.33 -32.74
CA GLU A 177 -14.20 -15.97 -34.07
C GLU A 177 -14.18 -14.92 -35.20
N ILE A 178 -14.85 -13.78 -35.00
CA ILE A 178 -14.85 -12.63 -35.93
C ILE A 178 -13.43 -12.08 -36.09
N ILE A 179 -12.76 -11.77 -34.98
CA ILE A 179 -11.40 -11.22 -34.98
C ILE A 179 -10.40 -12.19 -35.61
N GLU A 180 -10.46 -13.48 -35.24
CA GLU A 180 -9.59 -14.51 -35.83
C GLU A 180 -9.86 -14.68 -37.34
N SER A 181 -11.13 -14.70 -37.76
CA SER A 181 -11.50 -14.81 -39.18
C SER A 181 -11.02 -13.62 -40.01
N ILE A 182 -11.08 -12.39 -39.48
CA ILE A 182 -10.58 -11.18 -40.17
C ILE A 182 -9.05 -11.24 -40.35
N ILE A 183 -8.31 -11.65 -39.32
CA ILE A 183 -6.84 -11.77 -39.39
C ILE A 183 -6.42 -12.79 -40.45
N GLU A 184 -7.13 -13.91 -40.56
CA GLU A 184 -6.84 -15.00 -41.50
C GLU A 184 -7.43 -14.82 -42.92
N SER A 185 -8.12 -13.72 -43.21
CA SER A 185 -8.83 -13.54 -44.50
C SER A 185 -8.24 -12.40 -45.31
N GLU A 186 -8.41 -12.45 -46.63
CA GLU A 186 -7.97 -11.37 -47.54
C GLU A 186 -9.08 -10.39 -47.91
N SER A 187 -10.34 -10.70 -47.63
CA SER A 187 -11.46 -9.76 -47.76
C SER A 187 -12.58 -10.05 -46.76
N ILE A 188 -13.45 -9.06 -46.54
CA ILE A 188 -14.65 -9.20 -45.70
C ILE A 188 -15.62 -10.27 -46.24
N THR A 189 -15.63 -10.49 -47.56
CA THR A 189 -16.46 -11.52 -48.20
C THR A 189 -15.93 -12.92 -47.90
N SER A 190 -14.62 -13.10 -47.82
CA SER A 190 -14.02 -14.36 -47.31
C SER A 190 -14.33 -14.59 -45.83
N VAL A 191 -14.46 -13.53 -45.02
CA VAL A 191 -14.91 -13.62 -43.62
C VAL A 191 -16.37 -14.06 -43.54
N ALA A 192 -17.24 -13.50 -44.39
CA ALA A 192 -18.66 -13.90 -44.45
C ALA A 192 -18.81 -15.39 -44.81
N ASP A 193 -18.06 -15.86 -45.82
CA ASP A 193 -18.02 -17.26 -46.24
C ASP A 193 -17.51 -18.18 -45.10
N LYS A 194 -16.45 -17.78 -44.37
CA LYS A 194 -15.95 -18.53 -43.18
C LYS A 194 -16.96 -18.58 -42.02
N LEU A 195 -17.66 -17.48 -41.75
CA LEU A 195 -18.57 -17.34 -40.61
C LEU A 195 -20.01 -17.77 -40.91
N GLY A 196 -20.28 -18.24 -42.14
CA GLY A 196 -21.58 -18.72 -42.59
C GLY A 196 -22.66 -17.62 -42.60
N THR A 197 -22.27 -16.38 -42.91
CA THR A 197 -23.21 -15.23 -42.99
C THR A 197 -23.49 -14.86 -44.44
N ILE A 198 -24.55 -14.08 -44.68
CA ILE A 198 -24.78 -13.47 -45.99
C ILE A 198 -23.58 -12.59 -46.38
N LYS A 199 -23.27 -12.54 -47.68
CA LYS A 199 -22.22 -11.68 -48.24
C LYS A 199 -22.57 -10.20 -48.05
N PRO A 200 -21.59 -9.35 -47.71
CA PRO A 200 -21.87 -7.93 -47.49
C PRO A 200 -22.32 -7.25 -48.78
N LEU A 201 -23.27 -6.31 -48.65
CA LEU A 201 -23.82 -5.53 -49.78
C LEU A 201 -22.79 -4.56 -50.39
N PHE A 202 -21.83 -4.12 -49.58
CA PHE A 202 -20.75 -3.22 -49.95
C PHE A 202 -19.46 -3.75 -49.34
N GLU A 203 -18.35 -3.66 -50.06
CA GLU A 203 -17.03 -4.04 -49.55
C GLU A 203 -16.25 -2.79 -49.09
N PRO A 204 -15.44 -2.88 -48.00
CA PRO A 204 -14.50 -1.84 -47.62
C PRO A 204 -13.44 -1.66 -48.71
N SER A 205 -12.90 -0.46 -48.83
CA SER A 205 -11.72 -0.24 -49.68
C SER A 205 -10.50 -1.03 -49.16
N GLU A 206 -9.52 -1.33 -50.01
CA GLU A 206 -8.28 -2.02 -49.58
C GLU A 206 -7.59 -1.31 -48.40
N ILE A 207 -7.60 0.02 -48.39
CA ILE A 207 -7.01 0.84 -47.31
C ILE A 207 -7.78 0.63 -46.00
N GLU A 208 -9.11 0.63 -46.07
CA GLU A 208 -9.99 0.42 -44.93
C GLU A 208 -9.89 -1.01 -44.39
N TRP A 209 -9.92 -2.01 -45.27
CA TRP A 209 -9.74 -3.41 -44.94
C TRP A 209 -8.40 -3.67 -44.24
N ASN A 210 -7.31 -3.14 -44.77
CA ASN A 210 -5.99 -3.24 -44.14
C ASN A 210 -5.94 -2.55 -42.77
N ALA A 211 -6.67 -1.46 -42.57
CA ALA A 211 -6.77 -0.80 -41.26
C ALA A 211 -7.55 -1.66 -40.24
N LEU A 212 -8.69 -2.23 -40.64
CA LEU A 212 -9.47 -3.17 -39.82
C LEU A 212 -8.67 -4.43 -39.46
N LYS A 213 -8.01 -5.06 -40.44
CA LYS A 213 -7.17 -6.27 -40.25
C LYS A 213 -6.04 -6.02 -39.25
N ARG A 214 -5.28 -4.93 -39.40
CA ARG A 214 -4.22 -4.51 -38.45
C ARG A 214 -4.76 -4.18 -37.05
N HIS A 215 -5.96 -3.63 -36.95
CA HIS A 215 -6.57 -3.39 -35.64
C HIS A 215 -6.94 -4.72 -34.94
N CYS A 216 -7.48 -5.69 -35.68
CA CYS A 216 -7.75 -7.04 -35.19
C CYS A 216 -6.47 -7.77 -34.76
N GLU A 217 -5.39 -7.69 -35.55
CA GLU A 217 -4.05 -8.20 -35.18
C GLU A 217 -3.57 -7.58 -33.85
N SER A 218 -3.74 -6.27 -33.69
CA SER A 218 -3.40 -5.55 -32.44
C SER A 218 -4.21 -6.04 -31.24
N VAL A 219 -5.50 -6.34 -31.41
CA VAL A 219 -6.35 -6.94 -30.36
C VAL A 219 -5.87 -8.35 -30.00
N SER A 220 -5.45 -9.15 -30.97
CA SER A 220 -4.85 -10.48 -30.73
C SER A 220 -3.54 -10.38 -29.93
N ILE A 221 -2.68 -9.40 -30.25
CA ILE A 221 -1.45 -9.12 -29.48
C ILE A 221 -1.78 -8.67 -28.05
N LEU A 222 -2.74 -7.74 -27.87
CA LEU A 222 -3.19 -7.29 -26.55
C LEU A 222 -3.75 -8.46 -25.71
N THR A 223 -4.46 -9.40 -26.34
CA THR A 223 -5.00 -10.60 -25.68
C THR A 223 -3.88 -11.47 -25.10
N LYS A 224 -2.81 -11.71 -25.88
CA LYS A 224 -1.63 -12.47 -25.44
C LYS A 224 -0.90 -11.77 -24.29
N ARG A 225 -0.61 -10.47 -24.45
CA ARG A 225 0.06 -9.64 -23.43
C ARG A 225 -0.73 -9.55 -22.11
N LEU A 226 -2.06 -9.45 -22.18
CA LEU A 226 -2.90 -9.45 -20.99
C LEU A 226 -2.79 -10.77 -20.22
N LYS A 227 -2.77 -11.90 -20.93
CA LYS A 227 -2.59 -13.22 -20.32
C LYS A 227 -1.21 -13.36 -19.66
N GLU A 228 -0.13 -12.99 -20.36
CA GLU A 228 1.25 -13.02 -19.83
C GLU A 228 1.39 -12.18 -18.54
N GLN A 229 0.74 -11.01 -18.52
CA GLN A 229 0.70 -10.13 -17.36
C GLN A 229 -0.11 -10.73 -16.20
N GLU A 230 -1.29 -11.33 -16.48
CA GLU A 230 -2.09 -12.04 -15.47
C GLU A 230 -1.38 -13.28 -14.90
N ASP A 231 -0.64 -14.00 -15.73
CA ASP A 231 0.15 -15.17 -15.33
C ASP A 231 1.33 -14.74 -14.43
N SER A 232 1.99 -13.61 -14.74
CA SER A 232 3.02 -13.00 -13.89
C SER A 232 2.46 -12.56 -12.52
N ILE A 233 1.31 -11.88 -12.50
CA ILE A 233 0.61 -11.52 -11.26
C ILE A 233 0.25 -12.78 -10.46
N ARG A 234 -0.19 -13.86 -11.13
CA ARG A 234 -0.57 -15.11 -10.46
C ARG A 234 0.59 -15.72 -9.69
N ILE A 235 1.77 -15.80 -10.30
CA ILE A 235 2.98 -16.36 -9.67
C ILE A 235 3.36 -15.54 -8.43
N MET A 236 3.51 -14.23 -8.58
CA MET A 236 3.95 -13.36 -7.47
C MET A 236 2.94 -13.28 -6.33
N ALA A 237 1.64 -13.34 -6.62
CA ALA A 237 0.60 -13.32 -5.59
C ALA A 237 0.51 -14.63 -4.79
N LEU A 238 0.75 -15.78 -5.42
CA LEU A 238 0.82 -17.08 -4.73
C LEU A 238 2.01 -17.16 -3.77
N GLU A 239 3.12 -16.49 -4.09
CA GLU A 239 4.28 -16.38 -3.20
C GLU A 239 4.03 -15.38 -2.05
N TYR A 240 3.54 -14.19 -2.35
CA TYR A 240 3.47 -13.07 -1.41
C TYR A 240 2.21 -13.02 -0.53
N MET A 241 1.10 -13.59 -1.03
CA MET A 241 -0.19 -13.67 -0.33
C MET A 241 -0.86 -15.05 -0.56
N PRO A 242 -0.22 -16.15 -0.13
CA PRO A 242 -0.71 -17.51 -0.41
C PRO A 242 -2.11 -17.77 0.12
N SER A 243 -2.41 -17.38 1.37
CA SER A 243 -3.69 -17.68 2.02
C SER A 243 -4.82 -16.84 1.44
N LEU A 244 -4.58 -15.56 1.16
CA LEU A 244 -5.57 -14.72 0.47
C LEU A 244 -5.79 -15.19 -0.98
N SER A 245 -4.72 -15.57 -1.68
CA SER A 245 -4.80 -16.10 -3.04
C SER A 245 -5.59 -17.40 -3.12
N ALA A 246 -5.44 -18.30 -2.14
CA ALA A 246 -6.24 -19.52 -2.03
C ALA A 246 -7.73 -19.23 -1.77
N LEU A 247 -8.05 -18.16 -1.04
CA LEU A 247 -9.44 -17.78 -0.72
C LEU A 247 -10.19 -17.07 -1.86
N ILE A 248 -9.58 -16.07 -2.49
CA ILE A 248 -10.25 -15.18 -3.46
C ILE A 248 -9.63 -15.18 -4.86
N GLY A 249 -8.67 -16.07 -5.11
CA GLY A 249 -7.92 -16.14 -6.35
C GLY A 249 -6.76 -15.12 -6.39
N PRO A 250 -5.60 -15.48 -6.99
CA PRO A 250 -4.43 -14.60 -7.08
C PRO A 250 -4.70 -13.20 -7.64
N LEU A 251 -5.47 -13.09 -8.74
CA LEU A 251 -5.83 -11.80 -9.33
C LEU A 251 -6.76 -10.96 -8.42
N GLY A 252 -7.59 -11.61 -7.60
CA GLY A 252 -8.42 -10.94 -6.60
C GLY A 252 -7.58 -10.44 -5.42
N ALA A 253 -6.64 -11.26 -4.95
CA ALA A 253 -5.70 -10.93 -3.90
C ALA A 253 -4.87 -9.67 -4.24
N SER A 254 -4.22 -9.66 -5.41
CA SER A 254 -3.42 -8.52 -5.86
C SER A 254 -4.26 -7.25 -6.06
N LYS A 255 -5.50 -7.36 -6.55
CA LYS A 255 -6.42 -6.21 -6.65
C LYS A 255 -6.81 -5.65 -5.27
N LEU A 256 -7.00 -6.47 -4.23
CA LEU A 256 -7.21 -5.95 -2.87
C LEU A 256 -5.96 -5.27 -2.30
N LEU A 257 -4.77 -5.85 -2.53
CA LEU A 257 -3.50 -5.25 -2.11
C LEU A 257 -3.34 -3.85 -2.71
N VAL A 258 -3.52 -3.71 -4.02
CA VAL A 258 -3.42 -2.42 -4.73
C VAL A 258 -4.43 -1.41 -4.23
N LEU A 259 -5.70 -1.79 -4.08
CA LEU A 259 -6.73 -0.89 -3.53
C LEU A 259 -6.45 -0.48 -2.07
N ALA A 260 -5.70 -1.27 -1.32
CA ALA A 260 -5.22 -0.92 0.02
C ALA A 260 -3.87 -0.17 0.02
N GLY A 261 -3.07 -0.26 -1.05
CA GLY A 261 -1.76 0.35 -1.21
C GLY A 261 -0.59 -0.37 -0.51
N SER A 262 -0.85 -1.39 0.30
CA SER A 262 0.16 -2.33 0.83
C SER A 262 -0.50 -3.51 1.55
N ARG A 263 0.17 -4.67 1.57
CA ARG A 263 -0.22 -5.86 2.34
C ARG A 263 -0.31 -5.54 3.84
N GLY A 264 0.62 -4.73 4.36
CA GLY A 264 0.59 -4.27 5.75
C GLY A 264 -0.60 -3.37 6.08
N ARG A 265 -0.99 -2.46 5.17
CA ARG A 265 -2.22 -1.67 5.34
C ARG A 265 -3.45 -2.56 5.27
N LEU A 266 -3.53 -3.47 4.29
CA LEU A 266 -4.63 -4.42 4.13
C LEU A 266 -4.84 -5.30 5.38
N ALA A 267 -3.76 -5.78 6.01
CA ALA A 267 -3.82 -6.57 7.25
C ALA A 267 -4.46 -5.82 8.42
N ARG A 268 -4.21 -4.50 8.51
CA ARG A 268 -4.78 -3.61 9.53
C ARG A 268 -6.22 -3.16 9.23
N MET A 269 -6.73 -3.34 8.02
CA MET A 269 -8.11 -2.94 7.70
C MET A 269 -9.13 -3.81 8.48
N PRO A 270 -10.21 -3.21 9.00
CA PRO A 270 -11.31 -3.98 9.53
C PRO A 270 -12.07 -4.66 8.37
N SER A 271 -12.64 -5.83 8.66
CA SER A 271 -13.40 -6.64 7.69
C SER A 271 -14.49 -5.84 6.96
N GLY A 272 -15.16 -4.90 7.64
CA GLY A 272 -16.16 -4.02 7.02
C GLY A 272 -15.59 -3.08 5.94
N SER A 273 -14.37 -2.56 6.11
CA SER A 273 -13.71 -1.74 5.08
C SER A 273 -13.22 -2.60 3.92
N LEU A 274 -12.69 -3.79 4.19
CA LEU A 274 -12.31 -4.77 3.16
C LEU A 274 -13.55 -5.22 2.36
N GLN A 275 -14.71 -5.39 3.02
CA GLN A 275 -15.98 -5.75 2.39
C GLN A 275 -16.37 -4.79 1.27
N VAL A 276 -16.12 -3.48 1.41
CA VAL A 276 -16.52 -2.43 0.46
C VAL A 276 -15.34 -1.85 -0.34
N LEU A 277 -14.16 -2.46 -0.27
CA LEU A 277 -12.95 -1.93 -0.92
C LEU A 277 -13.12 -1.89 -2.45
N GLY A 278 -12.79 -0.75 -3.07
CA GLY A 278 -13.06 -0.49 -4.49
C GLY A 278 -14.47 0.02 -4.81
N ALA A 279 -15.38 0.17 -3.84
CA ALA A 279 -16.72 0.77 -4.05
C ALA A 279 -16.76 2.29 -3.73
N HIS A 280 -15.69 3.03 -4.01
CA HIS A 280 -15.51 4.43 -3.58
C HIS A 280 -16.66 5.36 -4.01
N ALA A 281 -17.15 5.24 -5.24
CA ALA A 281 -18.27 6.04 -5.74
C ALA A 281 -19.58 5.75 -4.98
N ALA A 282 -19.88 4.48 -4.69
CA ALA A 282 -21.07 4.10 -3.92
C ALA A 282 -20.94 4.50 -2.44
N MET A 283 -19.74 4.44 -1.86
CA MET A 283 -19.46 4.98 -0.52
C MET A 283 -19.60 6.51 -0.48
N ALA A 284 -19.22 7.22 -1.55
CA ALA A 284 -19.46 8.66 -1.66
C ALA A 284 -20.95 8.99 -1.74
N ALA A 285 -21.72 8.26 -2.56
CA ALA A 285 -23.19 8.41 -2.60
C ALA A 285 -23.85 8.07 -1.25
N HIS A 286 -23.34 7.09 -0.51
CA HIS A 286 -23.83 6.75 0.83
C HIS A 286 -23.66 7.90 1.84
N ARG A 287 -22.56 8.66 1.78
CA ARG A 287 -22.38 9.89 2.58
C ARG A 287 -23.44 10.96 2.27
N ASN A 288 -24.04 10.92 1.09
CA ASN A 288 -25.13 11.79 0.66
C ASN A 288 -26.53 11.15 0.89
N GLY A 289 -26.64 10.15 1.76
CA GLY A 289 -27.92 9.52 2.15
C GLY A 289 -28.36 8.33 1.30
N ALA A 290 -27.60 7.92 0.27
CA ALA A 290 -27.90 6.67 -0.44
C ALA A 290 -27.68 5.44 0.46
N SER A 291 -28.24 4.28 0.07
CA SER A 291 -27.96 3.02 0.80
C SER A 291 -26.49 2.59 0.66
N PRO A 292 -25.85 2.06 1.72
CA PRO A 292 -24.46 1.64 1.66
C PRO A 292 -24.23 0.46 0.69
N PRO A 293 -23.09 0.41 -0.01
CA PRO A 293 -22.75 -0.72 -0.87
C PRO A 293 -22.59 -2.00 -0.06
N LYS A 294 -23.09 -3.12 -0.61
CA LYS A 294 -23.06 -4.44 0.04
C LYS A 294 -21.72 -5.18 -0.15
N HIS A 295 -20.92 -4.75 -1.12
CA HIS A 295 -19.65 -5.37 -1.50
C HIS A 295 -18.83 -4.43 -2.40
N GLY A 296 -17.50 -4.55 -2.31
CA GLY A 296 -16.52 -3.98 -3.20
C GLY A 296 -16.52 -4.62 -4.59
N SER A 297 -15.79 -4.03 -5.54
CA SER A 297 -15.65 -4.56 -6.91
C SER A 297 -15.00 -5.94 -6.92
N VAL A 298 -13.93 -6.14 -6.15
CA VAL A 298 -13.19 -7.40 -6.10
C VAL A 298 -14.08 -8.53 -5.53
N LEU A 299 -14.70 -8.32 -4.36
CA LEU A 299 -15.58 -9.33 -3.78
C LEU A 299 -16.82 -9.60 -4.65
N PHE A 300 -17.31 -8.63 -5.41
CA PHE A 300 -18.40 -8.86 -6.35
C PHE A 300 -18.00 -9.72 -7.56
N SER A 301 -16.74 -9.63 -8.00
CA SER A 301 -16.23 -10.44 -9.13
C SER A 301 -16.10 -11.93 -8.79
N LEU A 302 -16.08 -12.30 -7.51
CA LEU A 302 -16.06 -13.70 -7.06
C LEU A 302 -17.36 -14.42 -7.47
N PRO A 303 -17.31 -15.59 -8.12
CA PRO A 303 -18.50 -16.36 -8.49
C PRO A 303 -19.44 -16.63 -7.30
N GLN A 304 -18.90 -16.88 -6.11
CA GLN A 304 -19.64 -17.08 -4.86
C GLN A 304 -20.55 -15.89 -4.51
N VAL A 305 -20.21 -14.67 -4.91
CA VAL A 305 -20.98 -13.45 -4.67
C VAL A 305 -21.75 -13.02 -5.91
N GLY A 306 -21.08 -12.90 -7.06
CA GLY A 306 -21.66 -12.39 -8.30
C GLY A 306 -22.81 -13.26 -8.84
N LYS A 307 -22.64 -14.59 -8.84
CA LYS A 307 -23.67 -15.52 -9.31
C LYS A 307 -24.78 -15.79 -8.27
N SER A 308 -24.55 -15.44 -7.00
CA SER A 308 -25.53 -15.66 -5.92
C SER A 308 -26.74 -14.71 -5.99
N PRO A 309 -27.91 -15.08 -5.42
CA PRO A 309 -29.11 -14.24 -5.44
C PRO A 309 -28.94 -12.90 -4.71
N LYS A 310 -29.53 -11.83 -5.25
CA LYS A 310 -29.34 -10.42 -4.81
C LYS A 310 -29.56 -10.18 -3.30
N TRP A 311 -30.40 -10.97 -2.62
CA TRP A 311 -30.67 -10.87 -1.19
C TRP A 311 -29.65 -11.57 -0.28
N VAL A 312 -28.83 -12.48 -0.83
CA VAL A 312 -27.79 -13.22 -0.11
C VAL A 312 -26.40 -12.61 -0.33
N ARG A 313 -26.13 -11.97 -1.49
CA ARG A 313 -24.80 -11.42 -1.86
C ARG A 313 -24.07 -10.67 -0.73
N GLY A 314 -24.75 -9.77 -0.03
CA GLY A 314 -24.15 -8.99 1.06
C GLY A 314 -23.81 -9.79 2.33
N LYS A 315 -24.45 -10.95 2.53
CA LYS A 315 -24.10 -11.89 3.62
C LYS A 315 -22.84 -12.67 3.27
N ILE A 316 -22.77 -13.18 2.04
CA ILE A 316 -21.60 -13.92 1.51
C ILE A 316 -20.39 -12.99 1.44
N ALA A 317 -20.55 -11.78 0.91
CA ALA A 317 -19.47 -10.79 0.83
C ALA A 317 -18.92 -10.41 2.22
N ARG A 318 -19.78 -10.28 3.24
CA ARG A 318 -19.35 -10.06 4.63
C ARG A 318 -18.56 -11.25 5.19
N PHE A 319 -19.04 -12.47 4.94
CA PHE A 319 -18.35 -13.69 5.39
C PHE A 319 -16.97 -13.84 4.73
N ILE A 320 -16.89 -13.69 3.40
CA ILE A 320 -15.63 -13.71 2.65
C ILE A 320 -14.72 -12.57 3.11
N ALA A 321 -15.23 -11.35 3.35
CA ALA A 321 -14.42 -10.25 3.85
C ALA A 321 -13.86 -10.52 5.26
N GLY A 322 -14.60 -11.27 6.10
CA GLY A 322 -14.12 -11.75 7.39
C GLY A 322 -12.95 -12.72 7.23
N LYS A 323 -13.13 -13.77 6.41
CA LYS A 323 -12.08 -14.76 6.11
C LYS A 323 -10.86 -14.12 5.41
N ALA A 324 -11.06 -13.22 4.47
CA ALA A 324 -9.99 -12.48 3.79
C ALA A 324 -9.18 -11.61 4.74
N SER A 325 -9.83 -10.95 5.72
CA SER A 325 -9.15 -10.17 6.75
C SER A 325 -8.26 -11.06 7.65
N ILE A 326 -8.65 -12.32 7.88
CA ILE A 326 -7.80 -13.30 8.59
C ILE A 326 -6.66 -13.77 7.68
N ALA A 327 -6.95 -14.18 6.44
CA ALA A 327 -5.97 -14.67 5.48
C ALA A 327 -4.82 -13.67 5.22
N VAL A 328 -5.14 -12.38 5.05
CA VAL A 328 -4.11 -11.32 4.89
C VAL A 328 -3.23 -11.20 6.13
N ARG A 329 -3.79 -11.35 7.33
CA ARG A 329 -3.00 -11.26 8.58
C ARG A 329 -2.09 -12.47 8.73
N VAL A 330 -2.56 -13.66 8.38
CA VAL A 330 -1.74 -14.88 8.28
C VAL A 330 -0.56 -14.63 7.32
N ASP A 331 -0.85 -14.16 6.09
CA ASP A 331 0.19 -13.90 5.08
C ASP A 331 1.17 -12.78 5.52
N HIS A 332 0.69 -11.74 6.20
CA HIS A 332 1.52 -10.61 6.64
C HIS A 332 2.40 -10.91 7.85
N PHE A 333 1.87 -11.65 8.85
CA PHE A 333 2.57 -11.95 10.11
C PHE A 333 3.28 -13.31 10.12
N GLY A 334 3.33 -14.02 8.98
CA GLY A 334 4.07 -15.29 8.85
C GLY A 334 3.37 -16.49 9.50
N GLY A 335 2.03 -16.49 9.54
CA GLY A 335 1.25 -17.62 10.04
C GLY A 335 1.22 -18.81 9.06
N GLU A 336 0.62 -19.92 9.51
CA GLU A 336 0.46 -21.12 8.69
C GLU A 336 -0.44 -20.87 7.47
N ARG A 337 0.09 -21.18 6.27
CA ARG A 337 -0.60 -20.96 4.99
C ARG A 337 -1.88 -21.79 4.91
N TRP A 338 -2.96 -21.19 4.42
CA TRP A 338 -4.22 -21.90 4.25
C TRP A 338 -4.11 -22.96 3.14
N ASN A 339 -4.68 -24.15 3.42
CA ASN A 339 -4.70 -25.29 2.52
C ASN A 339 -6.10 -25.56 1.97
N ASP A 340 -6.20 -26.50 1.02
CA ASP A 340 -7.46 -26.84 0.35
C ASP A 340 -8.56 -27.33 1.30
N VAL A 341 -8.21 -27.84 2.48
CA VAL A 341 -9.18 -28.31 3.49
C VAL A 341 -9.90 -27.12 4.14
N GLU A 342 -9.17 -26.10 4.59
CA GLU A 342 -9.77 -24.87 5.15
C GLU A 342 -10.56 -24.11 4.06
N ILE A 343 -10.04 -24.04 2.82
CA ILE A 343 -10.77 -23.44 1.69
C ILE A 343 -12.06 -24.22 1.36
N SER A 344 -12.03 -25.55 1.40
CA SER A 344 -13.23 -26.39 1.18
C SER A 344 -14.30 -26.14 2.24
N LYS A 345 -13.90 -26.09 3.52
CA LYS A 345 -14.78 -25.76 4.65
C LYS A 345 -15.41 -24.38 4.51
N ILE A 346 -14.63 -23.37 4.12
CA ILE A 346 -15.14 -22.01 3.86
C ILE A 346 -16.16 -22.01 2.71
N ASN A 347 -15.94 -22.79 1.65
CA ASN A 347 -16.90 -22.91 0.56
C ASN A 347 -18.17 -23.67 0.98
N GLU A 348 -18.09 -24.62 1.91
CA GLU A 348 -19.25 -25.26 2.52
C GLU A 348 -20.05 -24.29 3.40
N ASP A 349 -19.40 -23.50 4.24
CA ASP A 349 -20.04 -22.42 5.02
C ASP A 349 -20.80 -21.44 4.12
N ILE A 350 -20.26 -21.09 2.95
CA ILE A 350 -20.93 -20.25 1.95
C ILE A 350 -22.20 -20.92 1.40
N LYS A 351 -22.16 -22.23 1.09
CA LYS A 351 -23.35 -22.99 0.69
C LYS A 351 -24.41 -23.01 1.79
N ASN A 352 -23.99 -23.19 3.05
CA ASN A 352 -24.86 -23.17 4.22
C ASN A 352 -25.53 -21.79 4.41
N ILE A 353 -24.81 -20.68 4.16
CA ILE A 353 -25.39 -19.33 4.14
C ILE A 353 -26.44 -19.19 3.02
N ILE A 354 -26.21 -19.75 1.83
CA ILE A 354 -27.19 -19.72 0.72
C ILE A 354 -28.45 -20.51 1.10
N ASN A 355 -28.27 -21.74 1.57
CA ASN A 355 -29.36 -22.65 1.95
C ASN A 355 -30.22 -22.10 3.11
N LYS A 356 -29.63 -21.31 4.02
CA LYS A 356 -30.35 -20.64 5.12
C LYS A 356 -31.24 -19.47 4.66
N PHE A 357 -31.02 -18.92 3.47
CA PHE A 357 -31.79 -17.80 2.92
C PHE A 357 -32.34 -18.06 1.50
N PRO A 358 -33.15 -19.12 1.30
CA PRO A 358 -33.58 -19.58 -0.02
C PRO A 358 -34.58 -18.63 -0.70
N LYS A 359 -35.33 -17.85 0.09
CA LYS A 359 -36.34 -16.89 -0.38
C LYS A 359 -35.89 -15.46 -0.08
N PRO A 360 -36.26 -14.46 -0.90
CA PRO A 360 -36.03 -13.06 -0.58
C PRO A 360 -36.73 -12.68 0.74
N PRO A 361 -36.18 -11.74 1.53
CA PRO A 361 -36.88 -11.22 2.70
C PRO A 361 -38.21 -10.60 2.28
N LYS A 362 -39.26 -10.81 3.08
CA LYS A 362 -40.54 -10.09 2.88
C LYS A 362 -40.26 -8.60 2.86
N ARG A 363 -40.78 -7.88 1.85
CA ARG A 363 -40.78 -6.41 1.85
C ARG A 363 -41.51 -5.96 3.12
N LYS A 364 -40.87 -5.07 3.88
CA LYS A 364 -41.52 -4.24 4.89
C LYS A 364 -42.08 -3.00 4.21
#